data_AF-A0A4Q5QCB5-F1
#
_entry.id   AF-A0A4Q5QCB5-F1
#
_cell.length_a   1.000
_cell.length_b   1.000
_cell.length_c   1.000
_cell.angle_alpha   90.00
_cell.angle_beta   90.00
_cell.angle_gamma   90.00
#
_symmetry.space_group_name_H-M   'P 1'
#
loop_
_entity.id
_entity.type
_entity.pdbx_description
1 polymer ?
#
loop_
_entity_poly.entity_id
_entity_poly.type
_entity_poly.pdbx_seq_one_letter_code
_entity_poly.pdbx_strand_id
1 'polypeptide(L)'
;TYPFADQADVLVNARLAADALGATPMDRPEWTAVNPATGEMYCTLTNNASRSAGRVDAANPRAYTDPKTDGRAASTGNVNGHVIRLRETADTSEATTFAWDIYAFGAGSDLDPNNINLSQLDATNDFSSPDGMWFGLPSNVTGQATPLLWLQTDDGSYTDVTNCMMLAAIPGTVGDGGTRTVVNSLGGASSSAVTRIGKTPGTTLRRFLVGPKQCEITGIHSTPDGKSLFVNIQHPGEGGGAGNNTSSWPYTQTGAATGSARPRSATIVITKDDGGVVGI
;
A
#
# COMPACT_ATOMS: atom_id res chain seq x y z
N THR A 1 19.33 23.51 -16.68
CA THR A 1 18.20 22.95 -17.43
C THR A 1 18.75 21.95 -18.43
N TYR A 2 18.12 20.79 -18.57
CA TYR A 2 18.53 19.78 -19.55
C TYR A 2 17.99 20.17 -20.95
N PRO A 3 18.83 20.29 -21.99
CA PRO A 3 18.37 20.67 -23.32
C PRO A 3 17.88 19.45 -24.10
N PHE A 4 16.58 19.20 -24.13
CA PHE A 4 15.99 18.10 -24.90
C PHE A 4 16.10 18.34 -26.41
N ALA A 5 16.66 17.38 -27.15
CA ALA A 5 16.86 17.51 -28.60
C ALA A 5 15.61 17.18 -29.43
N ASP A 6 14.85 16.17 -29.01
CA ASP A 6 13.65 15.67 -29.69
C ASP A 6 12.75 14.87 -28.74
N GLN A 7 11.69 14.25 -29.28
CA GLN A 7 10.75 13.46 -28.49
C GLN A 7 11.35 12.16 -27.94
N ALA A 8 12.31 11.55 -28.63
CA ALA A 8 12.97 10.34 -28.13
C ALA A 8 13.79 10.66 -26.88
N ASP A 9 14.47 11.82 -26.90
CA ASP A 9 15.22 12.32 -25.75
C ASP A 9 14.30 12.59 -24.54
N VAL A 10 13.11 13.18 -24.76
CA VAL A 10 12.09 13.35 -23.72
C VAL A 10 11.66 12.01 -23.11
N LEU A 11 11.42 10.98 -23.93
CA LEU A 11 10.96 9.67 -23.44
C LEU A 11 12.06 8.91 -22.68
N VAL A 12 13.31 9.00 -23.13
CA VAL A 12 14.46 8.41 -22.43
C VAL A 12 14.72 9.13 -21.10
N ASN A 13 14.60 10.45 -21.10
CA ASN A 13 14.86 11.31 -19.95
C ASN A 13 13.57 11.81 -19.27
N ALA A 14 12.54 10.96 -19.21
CA ALA A 14 11.20 11.34 -18.75
C ALA A 14 11.17 11.97 -17.35
N ARG A 15 12.07 11.55 -16.44
CA ARG A 15 12.20 12.17 -15.10
C ARG A 15 12.65 13.63 -15.18
N LEU A 16 13.68 13.92 -15.98
CA LEU A 16 14.15 15.30 -16.18
C LEU A 16 13.09 16.16 -16.86
N ALA A 17 12.32 15.57 -17.78
CA ALA A 17 11.22 16.28 -18.46
C ALA A 17 10.08 16.61 -17.47
N ALA A 18 9.70 15.66 -16.61
CA ALA A 18 8.71 15.87 -15.56
C ALA A 18 9.14 16.93 -14.55
N ASP A 19 10.41 16.90 -14.11
CA ASP A 19 10.99 17.92 -13.23
C ASP A 19 10.95 19.32 -13.88
N ALA A 20 11.29 19.41 -15.17
CA ALA A 20 11.24 20.67 -15.92
C ALA A 20 9.81 21.25 -16.04
N LEU A 21 8.79 20.39 -16.01
CA LEU A 21 7.37 20.79 -16.02
C LEU A 21 6.79 20.97 -14.61
N GLY A 22 7.55 20.72 -13.55
CA GLY A 22 7.12 20.90 -12.17
C GLY A 22 6.18 19.81 -11.65
N ALA A 23 6.36 18.56 -12.10
CA ALA A 23 5.64 17.42 -11.53
C ALA A 23 5.83 17.33 -10.01
N THR A 24 4.79 16.93 -9.26
CA THR A 24 4.85 16.80 -7.80
C THR A 24 5.71 15.58 -7.40
N PRO A 25 6.78 15.75 -6.61
CA PRO A 25 7.58 14.62 -6.13
C PRO A 25 6.82 13.78 -5.08
N MET A 26 6.54 12.53 -5.41
CA MET A 26 5.70 11.63 -4.59
C MET A 26 6.51 10.67 -3.71
N ASP A 27 5.90 10.20 -2.63
CA ASP A 27 6.45 9.18 -1.72
C ASP A 27 6.40 7.77 -2.34
N ARG A 28 7.38 7.47 -3.21
CA ARG A 28 7.58 6.15 -3.83
C ARG A 28 6.28 5.52 -4.39
N PRO A 29 5.72 6.04 -5.50
CA PRO A 29 4.64 5.39 -6.23
C PRO A 29 5.03 3.97 -6.64
N GLU A 30 4.19 2.97 -6.31
CA GLU A 30 4.37 1.58 -6.73
C GLU A 30 3.19 1.15 -7.64
N TRP A 31 2.25 0.35 -7.15
CA TRP A 31 1.13 -0.16 -7.97
C TRP A 31 0.00 0.85 -8.13
N THR A 32 -0.65 0.74 -9.29
CA THR A 32 -1.92 1.42 -9.55
C THR A 32 -3.03 0.41 -9.82
N ALA A 33 -4.26 0.76 -9.48
CA ALA A 33 -5.44 -0.04 -9.75
C ALA A 33 -6.64 0.88 -10.04
N VAL A 34 -7.50 0.48 -10.98
CA VAL A 34 -8.73 1.22 -11.31
C VAL A 34 -9.92 0.43 -10.82
N ASN A 35 -10.82 1.08 -10.07
CA ASN A 35 -12.08 0.48 -9.67
C ASN A 35 -12.96 0.28 -10.91
N PRO A 36 -13.25 -0.96 -11.35
CA PRO A 36 -13.96 -1.16 -12.61
C PRO A 36 -15.45 -0.79 -12.52
N ALA A 37 -15.99 -0.50 -11.32
CA ALA A 37 -17.35 -0.01 -11.15
C ALA A 37 -17.46 1.52 -11.20
N THR A 38 -16.40 2.26 -10.83
CA THR A 38 -16.46 3.73 -10.69
C THR A 38 -15.48 4.49 -11.59
N GLY A 39 -14.46 3.82 -12.13
CA GLY A 39 -13.37 4.44 -12.88
C GLY A 39 -12.34 5.18 -12.01
N GLU A 40 -12.51 5.22 -10.68
CA GLU A 40 -11.53 5.85 -9.79
C GLU A 40 -10.22 5.06 -9.77
N MET A 41 -9.10 5.78 -9.92
CA MET A 41 -7.76 5.20 -9.90
C MET A 41 -7.12 5.38 -8.53
N TYR A 42 -6.41 4.36 -8.08
CA TYR A 42 -5.70 4.31 -6.82
C TYR A 42 -4.22 4.10 -7.13
N CYS A 43 -3.34 4.72 -6.35
CA CYS A 43 -1.90 4.50 -6.39
C CYS A 43 -1.36 4.31 -4.98
N THR A 44 -0.57 3.26 -4.77
CA THR A 44 0.16 3.07 -3.52
C THR A 44 1.40 3.96 -3.49
N LEU A 45 1.66 4.54 -2.32
CA LEU A 45 2.81 5.39 -2.02
C LEU A 45 3.51 4.76 -0.81
N THR A 46 4.42 3.83 -1.10
CA THR A 46 4.83 2.79 -0.13
C THR A 46 5.51 3.37 1.11
N ASN A 47 6.46 4.29 0.97
CA ASN A 47 7.07 5.02 2.08
C ASN A 47 8.07 6.03 1.53
N ASN A 48 8.65 6.85 2.40
CA ASN A 48 9.78 7.68 2.05
C ASN A 48 10.63 8.06 3.27
N ALA A 49 11.73 7.34 3.47
CA ALA A 49 12.71 7.62 4.52
C ALA A 49 13.43 8.97 4.35
N SER A 50 13.38 9.57 3.16
CA SER A 50 13.95 10.90 2.89
C SER A 50 12.94 12.04 3.05
N ARG A 51 11.66 11.75 3.33
CA ARG A 51 10.65 12.80 3.57
C ARG A 51 11.01 13.52 4.86
N SER A 52 11.13 14.85 4.80
CA SER A 52 11.44 15.69 5.95
C SER A 52 10.33 16.69 6.19
N ALA A 53 10.27 17.25 7.40
CA ALA A 53 9.28 18.29 7.72
C ALA A 53 9.33 19.46 6.71
N GLY A 54 10.52 19.86 6.25
CA GLY A 54 10.66 20.94 5.26
C GLY A 54 10.19 20.60 3.83
N ARG A 55 9.78 19.35 3.55
CA ARG A 55 9.38 18.90 2.21
C ARG A 55 7.98 18.27 2.20
N VAL A 56 7.15 18.52 3.21
CA VAL A 56 5.76 18.03 3.18
C VAL A 56 4.89 18.91 2.29
N ASP A 57 3.88 18.30 1.70
CA ASP A 57 2.86 18.98 0.90
C ASP A 57 1.51 18.26 1.07
N ALA A 58 0.47 18.73 0.36
CA ALA A 58 -0.85 18.14 0.50
C ALA A 58 -0.90 16.66 0.10
N ALA A 59 -0.11 16.24 -0.89
CA ALA A 59 -0.07 14.85 -1.36
C ALA A 59 0.84 13.97 -0.52
N ASN A 60 1.87 14.54 0.12
CA ASN A 60 2.83 13.84 0.98
C ASN A 60 2.91 14.53 2.36
N PRO A 61 1.86 14.41 3.19
CA PRO A 61 1.68 15.33 4.33
C PRO A 61 2.42 14.92 5.59
N ARG A 62 3.06 13.73 5.64
CA ARG A 62 3.64 13.16 6.86
C ARG A 62 5.16 13.05 6.82
N ALA A 63 5.81 13.52 7.88
CA ALA A 63 7.21 13.29 8.23
C ALA A 63 7.32 13.19 9.76
N TYR A 64 7.54 11.98 10.27
CA TYR A 64 7.47 11.68 11.70
C TYR A 64 8.55 10.66 12.11
N THR A 65 8.65 10.42 13.41
CA THR A 65 9.44 9.34 13.99
C THR A 65 8.50 8.19 14.36
N ASP A 66 8.81 7.00 13.85
CA ASP A 66 8.11 5.77 14.19
C ASP A 66 8.95 4.97 15.22
N PRO A 67 8.51 4.92 16.50
CA PRO A 67 9.21 4.15 17.52
C PRO A 67 9.07 2.65 17.25
N LYS A 68 10.06 1.84 17.66
CA LYS A 68 9.99 0.38 17.56
C LYS A 68 9.71 -0.25 18.91
N THR A 69 8.85 -1.26 18.90
CA THR A 69 8.39 -1.97 20.09
C THR A 69 9.34 -3.09 20.54
N ASP A 70 10.28 -3.49 19.67
CA ASP A 70 11.19 -4.62 19.88
C ASP A 70 12.64 -4.21 20.19
N GLY A 71 12.86 -2.94 20.52
CA GLY A 71 14.16 -2.39 20.91
C GLY A 71 15.06 -1.99 19.74
N ARG A 72 14.62 -2.14 18.48
CA ARG A 72 15.30 -1.55 17.32
C ARG A 72 15.29 -0.02 17.38
N ALA A 73 16.20 0.60 16.64
CA ALA A 73 16.20 2.06 16.50
C ALA A 73 14.93 2.54 15.77
N ALA A 74 14.42 3.71 16.17
CA ALA A 74 13.28 4.34 15.52
C ALA A 74 13.57 4.67 14.04
N SER A 75 12.53 4.60 13.21
CA SER A 75 12.60 5.01 11.80
C SER A 75 12.07 6.44 11.67
N THR A 76 12.51 7.17 10.64
CA THR A 76 12.05 8.55 10.40
C THR A 76 11.65 8.77 8.94
N GLY A 77 10.79 9.76 8.71
CA GLY A 77 10.26 10.13 7.39
C GLY A 77 8.76 9.88 7.27
N ASN A 78 8.27 9.58 6.07
CA ASN A 78 6.96 8.94 5.91
C ASN A 78 7.17 7.43 5.99
N VAL A 79 7.13 6.87 7.19
CA VAL A 79 7.61 5.51 7.46
C VAL A 79 6.66 4.44 6.92
N ASN A 80 5.35 4.66 7.00
CA ASN A 80 4.34 3.62 6.74
C ASN A 80 3.54 3.84 5.44
N GLY A 81 3.78 4.92 4.69
CA GLY A 81 3.14 5.13 3.39
C GLY A 81 1.63 5.43 3.42
N HIS A 82 1.03 5.55 2.23
CA HIS A 82 -0.40 5.79 2.07
C HIS A 82 -0.88 5.39 0.66
N VAL A 83 -2.19 5.43 0.45
CA VAL A 83 -2.82 5.18 -0.85
C VAL A 83 -3.54 6.45 -1.29
N ILE A 84 -3.12 7.02 -2.41
CA ILE A 84 -3.81 8.16 -3.03
C ILE A 84 -4.86 7.64 -4.02
N ARG A 85 -5.99 8.31 -4.09
CA ARG A 85 -7.12 7.97 -4.98
C ARG A 85 -7.52 9.21 -5.77
N LEU A 86 -7.79 9.03 -7.06
CA LEU A 86 -8.18 10.10 -7.97
C LEU A 86 -9.37 9.73 -8.84
N ARG A 87 -10.08 10.76 -9.28
CA ARG A 87 -11.21 10.69 -10.22
C ARG A 87 -11.04 11.75 -11.29
N GLU A 88 -10.93 11.32 -12.52
CA GLU A 88 -10.78 12.20 -13.68
C GLU A 88 -12.03 13.05 -13.90
N THR A 89 -11.82 14.29 -14.37
CA THR A 89 -12.91 15.23 -14.59
C THR A 89 -13.84 14.68 -15.67
N ALA A 90 -15.15 14.76 -15.43
CA ALA A 90 -16.18 14.27 -16.35
C ALA A 90 -16.12 12.76 -16.63
N ASP A 91 -15.46 11.96 -15.77
CA ASP A 91 -15.40 10.50 -15.88
C ASP A 91 -14.83 10.01 -17.22
N THR A 92 -13.76 10.67 -17.69
CA THR A 92 -13.08 10.30 -18.95
C THR A 92 -11.56 10.26 -18.79
N SER A 93 -10.95 9.22 -19.35
CA SER A 93 -9.49 9.04 -19.41
C SER A 93 -8.76 9.99 -20.36
N GLU A 94 -9.49 10.86 -21.05
CA GLU A 94 -8.93 11.96 -21.83
C GLU A 94 -8.79 13.25 -21.02
N ALA A 95 -9.30 13.29 -19.78
CA ALA A 95 -9.26 14.48 -18.96
C ALA A 95 -7.83 14.86 -18.57
N THR A 96 -7.53 16.16 -18.59
CA THR A 96 -6.25 16.71 -18.11
C THR A 96 -6.33 17.23 -16.67
N THR A 97 -7.46 17.01 -15.99
CA THR A 97 -7.71 17.42 -14.61
C THR A 97 -8.43 16.34 -13.84
N PHE A 98 -8.18 16.24 -12.54
CA PHE A 98 -8.79 15.25 -11.65
C PHE A 98 -9.04 15.82 -10.26
N ALA A 99 -10.00 15.25 -9.54
CA ALA A 99 -10.12 15.37 -8.09
C ALA A 99 -9.34 14.24 -7.42
N TRP A 100 -8.82 14.46 -6.21
CA TRP A 100 -8.09 13.44 -5.46
C TRP A 100 -8.26 13.59 -3.94
N ASP A 101 -8.07 12.48 -3.23
CA ASP A 101 -7.88 12.39 -1.79
C ASP A 101 -6.91 11.26 -1.43
N ILE A 102 -6.47 11.20 -0.18
CA ILE A 102 -5.73 10.05 0.35
C ILE A 102 -6.76 9.07 0.93
N TYR A 103 -6.99 7.95 0.24
CA TYR A 103 -7.95 6.92 0.63
C TYR A 103 -7.61 6.35 2.02
N ALA A 104 -6.36 5.96 2.23
CA ALA A 104 -5.90 5.40 3.50
C ALA A 104 -4.43 5.72 3.77
N PHE A 105 -4.11 6.08 5.00
CA PHE A 105 -2.73 6.20 5.49
C PHE A 105 -2.34 4.90 6.18
N GLY A 106 -1.23 4.29 5.78
CA GLY A 106 -0.61 3.22 6.56
C GLY A 106 -0.07 3.79 7.87
N ALA A 107 -0.31 3.08 8.97
CA ALA A 107 0.18 3.37 10.32
C ALA A 107 -0.12 2.16 11.21
N GLY A 108 0.70 1.95 12.24
CA GLY A 108 0.30 1.12 13.39
C GLY A 108 -0.87 1.77 14.13
N SER A 109 -1.79 0.95 14.64
CA SER A 109 -2.95 1.42 15.42
C SER A 109 -2.58 2.09 16.75
N ASP A 110 -1.35 1.92 17.21
CA ASP A 110 -0.75 2.52 18.40
C ASP A 110 -0.20 3.94 18.19
N LEU A 111 -0.05 4.38 16.93
CA LEU A 111 0.49 5.70 16.59
C LEU A 111 -0.55 6.81 16.75
N ASP A 112 -0.09 8.06 16.91
CA ASP A 112 -0.94 9.24 17.18
C ASP A 112 -2.14 9.32 16.19
N PRO A 113 -3.38 9.14 16.67
CA PRO A 113 -4.56 9.10 15.81
C PRO A 113 -4.88 10.46 15.17
N ASN A 114 -4.35 11.57 15.69
CA ASN A 114 -4.66 12.90 15.18
C ASN A 114 -3.67 13.39 14.12
N ASN A 115 -2.48 12.80 14.06
CA ASN A 115 -1.38 13.31 13.25
C ASN A 115 -0.62 12.26 12.43
N ILE A 116 -0.65 10.98 12.82
CA ILE A 116 0.03 9.88 12.13
C ILE A 116 -0.98 8.86 11.61
N ASN A 117 -1.77 8.24 12.49
CA ASN A 117 -2.83 7.29 12.14
C ASN A 117 -4.12 8.02 11.73
N LEU A 118 -4.02 8.82 10.66
CA LEU A 118 -5.09 9.70 10.19
C LEU A 118 -6.33 8.94 9.69
N SER A 119 -6.15 7.68 9.27
CA SER A 119 -7.23 6.80 8.85
C SER A 119 -7.94 6.08 10.01
N GLN A 120 -7.53 6.32 11.26
CA GLN A 120 -8.10 5.67 12.45
C GLN A 120 -8.07 4.14 12.33
N LEU A 121 -6.94 3.60 11.87
CA LEU A 121 -6.73 2.16 11.78
C LEU A 121 -6.68 1.55 13.19
N ASP A 122 -7.22 0.35 13.33
CA ASP A 122 -7.19 -0.47 14.53
C ASP A 122 -6.46 -1.80 14.25
N ALA A 123 -6.32 -2.65 15.26
CA ALA A 123 -5.60 -3.91 15.15
C ALA A 123 -6.16 -4.88 14.07
N THR A 124 -7.36 -4.64 13.55
CA THR A 124 -7.97 -5.47 12.49
C THR A 124 -7.58 -5.02 11.08
N ASN A 125 -7.02 -3.81 10.93
CA ASN A 125 -6.78 -3.20 9.63
C ASN A 125 -5.56 -2.26 9.55
N ASP A 126 -4.76 -2.14 10.60
CA ASP A 126 -3.47 -1.43 10.54
C ASP A 126 -2.51 -2.08 9.55
N PHE A 127 -1.73 -1.26 8.86
CA PHE A 127 -0.79 -1.71 7.85
C PHE A 127 0.32 -0.69 7.65
N SER A 128 1.38 -1.11 6.99
CA SER A 128 2.53 -0.27 6.64
C SER A 128 3.00 -0.64 5.25
N SER A 129 3.61 0.32 4.56
CA SER A 129 4.21 0.17 3.25
C SER A 129 3.29 -0.51 2.22
N PRO A 130 2.14 0.13 1.91
CA PRO A 130 1.26 -0.36 0.86
C PRO A 130 2.04 -0.42 -0.46
N ASP A 131 1.97 -1.55 -1.14
CA ASP A 131 2.70 -1.79 -2.39
C ASP A 131 1.75 -2.37 -3.43
N GLY A 132 1.63 -3.71 -3.52
CA GLY A 132 0.74 -4.37 -4.47
C GLY A 132 -0.74 -4.00 -4.31
N MET A 133 -1.46 -3.83 -5.42
CA MET A 133 -2.87 -3.43 -5.38
C MET A 133 -3.67 -3.92 -6.59
N TRP A 134 -4.91 -4.35 -6.37
CA TRP A 134 -5.78 -4.85 -7.44
C TRP A 134 -7.26 -4.78 -7.07
N PHE A 135 -8.13 -4.52 -8.05
CA PHE A 135 -9.57 -4.67 -7.88
C PHE A 135 -10.05 -6.02 -8.40
N GLY A 136 -10.95 -6.66 -7.63
CA GLY A 136 -11.71 -7.83 -8.04
C GLY A 136 -12.30 -7.71 -9.45
N LEU A 137 -12.50 -8.86 -10.11
CA LEU A 137 -13.25 -8.88 -11.36
C LEU A 137 -14.67 -8.32 -11.14
N PRO A 138 -15.24 -7.57 -12.11
CA PRO A 138 -16.54 -6.91 -11.96
C PRO A 138 -17.73 -7.90 -11.92
N SER A 139 -17.47 -9.18 -12.18
CA SER A 139 -18.47 -10.24 -12.10
C SER A 139 -17.86 -11.54 -11.61
N ASN A 140 -18.69 -12.37 -10.99
CA ASN A 140 -18.37 -13.74 -10.62
C ASN A 140 -19.63 -14.63 -10.78
N VAL A 141 -19.64 -15.85 -10.22
CA VAL A 141 -20.78 -16.77 -10.31
C VAL A 141 -22.08 -16.27 -9.69
N THR A 142 -22.03 -15.24 -8.83
CA THR A 142 -23.22 -14.59 -8.24
C THR A 142 -23.76 -13.43 -9.09
N GLY A 143 -23.11 -13.09 -10.21
CA GLY A 143 -23.51 -12.01 -11.11
C GLY A 143 -22.52 -10.83 -11.11
N GLN A 144 -23.04 -9.62 -11.32
CA GLN A 144 -22.27 -8.38 -11.16
C GLN A 144 -21.88 -8.22 -9.69
N ALA A 145 -20.59 -8.00 -9.43
CA ALA A 145 -20.04 -7.87 -8.10
C ALA A 145 -19.61 -6.42 -7.85
N THR A 146 -19.74 -5.96 -6.60
CA THR A 146 -18.96 -4.79 -6.17
C THR A 146 -17.51 -5.25 -6.02
N PRO A 147 -16.56 -4.75 -6.84
CA PRO A 147 -15.17 -5.18 -6.81
C PRO A 147 -14.53 -4.84 -5.46
N LEU A 148 -14.02 -5.84 -4.76
CA LEU A 148 -13.16 -5.61 -3.60
C LEU A 148 -11.83 -5.02 -4.06
N LEU A 149 -11.36 -3.99 -3.36
CA LEU A 149 -9.97 -3.56 -3.44
C LEU A 149 -9.12 -4.49 -2.57
N TRP A 150 -8.09 -5.06 -3.17
CA TRP A 150 -7.07 -5.84 -2.48
C TRP A 150 -5.79 -5.02 -2.39
N LEU A 151 -5.30 -4.83 -1.16
CA LEU A 151 -4.08 -4.07 -0.86
C LEU A 151 -3.05 -5.02 -0.25
N GLN A 152 -1.84 -5.03 -0.78
CA GLN A 152 -0.73 -5.86 -0.33
C GLN A 152 0.40 -4.95 0.18
N THR A 153 1.28 -5.48 1.03
CA THR A 153 2.37 -4.70 1.63
C THR A 153 3.74 -5.30 1.36
N ASP A 154 4.72 -4.44 1.10
CA ASP A 154 6.16 -4.73 1.13
C ASP A 154 6.81 -3.83 2.18
N ASP A 155 7.01 -4.37 3.38
CA ASP A 155 7.29 -3.59 4.56
C ASP A 155 8.50 -4.09 5.35
N GLY A 156 9.42 -3.15 5.63
CA GLY A 156 10.51 -3.35 6.58
C GLY A 156 10.26 -2.67 7.94
N SER A 157 9.30 -1.75 8.03
CA SER A 157 9.17 -0.83 9.15
C SER A 157 8.32 -1.38 10.29
N TYR A 158 7.16 -1.98 10.02
CA TYR A 158 6.19 -2.49 10.99
C TYR A 158 6.45 -3.96 11.38
N THR A 159 7.64 -4.46 11.01
CA THR A 159 8.10 -5.83 11.26
C THR A 159 8.46 -6.13 12.72
N ASP A 160 8.38 -5.14 13.60
CA ASP A 160 8.41 -5.31 15.05
C ASP A 160 7.04 -5.73 15.62
N VAL A 161 5.95 -5.50 14.88
CA VAL A 161 4.58 -5.88 15.28
C VAL A 161 4.09 -7.11 14.53
N THR A 162 4.22 -7.15 13.20
CA THR A 162 3.70 -8.25 12.36
C THR A 162 4.46 -8.35 11.03
N ASN A 163 4.14 -9.34 10.19
CA ASN A 163 4.73 -9.46 8.85
C ASN A 163 3.90 -8.72 7.80
N CYS A 164 4.45 -8.62 6.59
CA CYS A 164 3.72 -8.20 5.40
C CYS A 164 2.39 -8.95 5.24
N MET A 165 1.40 -8.26 4.72
CA MET A 165 0.01 -8.66 4.79
C MET A 165 -0.74 -8.28 3.52
N MET A 166 -1.99 -8.73 3.46
CA MET A 166 -2.94 -8.33 2.45
C MET A 166 -4.27 -8.00 3.12
N LEU A 167 -4.87 -6.89 2.70
CA LEU A 167 -6.14 -6.38 3.20
C LEU A 167 -7.18 -6.41 2.07
N ALA A 168 -8.43 -6.65 2.46
CA ALA A 168 -9.61 -6.49 1.63
C ALA A 168 -10.32 -5.18 1.98
N ALA A 169 -10.73 -4.44 0.97
CA ALA A 169 -11.36 -3.14 1.10
C ALA A 169 -12.62 -3.01 0.26
N ILE A 170 -13.64 -2.36 0.83
CA ILE A 170 -14.75 -1.73 0.11
C ILE A 170 -14.52 -0.23 0.23
N PRO A 171 -13.85 0.40 -0.75
CA PRO A 171 -13.59 1.82 -0.68
C PRO A 171 -14.86 2.62 -0.95
N GLY A 172 -14.93 3.85 -0.44
CA GLY A 172 -15.96 4.81 -0.87
C GLY A 172 -15.55 5.53 -2.16
N THR A 173 -15.85 6.83 -2.28
CA THR A 173 -15.60 7.64 -3.48
C THR A 173 -14.74 8.86 -3.16
N VAL A 174 -13.99 9.40 -4.14
CA VAL A 174 -13.20 10.63 -3.96
C VAL A 174 -14.06 11.75 -3.37
N GLY A 175 -13.57 12.35 -2.27
CA GLY A 175 -14.26 13.44 -1.58
C GLY A 175 -15.28 12.99 -0.53
N ASP A 176 -15.32 11.69 -0.20
CA ASP A 176 -16.19 11.13 0.86
C ASP A 176 -15.71 11.43 2.29
N GLY A 177 -14.50 11.98 2.44
CA GLY A 177 -13.94 12.43 3.71
C GLY A 177 -13.90 13.96 3.85
N GLY A 178 -12.72 14.50 4.19
CA GLY A 178 -12.57 15.91 4.50
C GLY A 178 -11.13 16.38 4.51
N THR A 179 -10.89 17.61 4.97
CA THR A 179 -9.53 18.16 5.09
C THR A 179 -8.93 17.91 6.46
N ARG A 180 -7.61 17.66 6.50
CA ARG A 180 -6.84 17.50 7.74
C ARG A 180 -5.57 18.36 7.67
N THR A 181 -5.26 19.04 8.77
CA THR A 181 -3.94 19.65 8.97
C THR A 181 -3.03 18.64 9.65
N VAL A 182 -1.89 18.32 9.03
CA VAL A 182 -0.83 17.48 9.59
C VAL A 182 0.32 18.37 10.00
N VAL A 183 0.75 18.25 11.26
CA VAL A 183 1.85 19.04 11.83
C VAL A 183 3.08 18.16 11.94
N ASN A 184 4.16 18.53 11.26
CA ASN A 184 5.38 17.73 11.19
C ASN A 184 6.48 18.41 12.00
N SER A 185 7.12 17.65 12.88
CA SER A 185 8.26 18.09 13.68
C SER A 185 9.33 17.00 13.66
N LEU A 186 10.34 17.17 12.82
CA LEU A 186 11.39 16.17 12.59
C LEU A 186 12.73 16.85 12.29
N GLY A 187 13.80 16.37 12.92
CA GLY A 187 15.16 16.89 12.68
C GLY A 187 15.36 18.36 13.03
N GLY A 188 14.59 18.88 14.00
CA GLY A 188 14.64 20.29 14.43
C GLY A 188 13.88 21.27 13.53
N ALA A 189 13.23 20.80 12.46
CA ALA A 189 12.35 21.60 11.62
C ALA A 189 10.88 21.30 11.91
N SER A 190 10.02 22.32 11.82
CA SER A 190 8.57 22.18 11.94
C SER A 190 7.84 22.82 10.76
N SER A 191 6.79 22.15 10.30
CA SER A 191 5.93 22.61 9.20
C SER A 191 4.54 22.02 9.33
N SER A 192 3.60 22.44 8.49
CA SER A 192 2.30 21.79 8.39
C SER A 192 1.85 21.69 6.94
N ALA A 193 1.06 20.66 6.64
CA ALA A 193 0.40 20.47 5.36
C ALA A 193 -1.10 20.26 5.58
N VAL A 194 -1.92 20.93 4.78
CA VAL A 194 -3.36 20.64 4.70
C VAL A 194 -3.56 19.64 3.57
N THR A 195 -4.11 18.48 3.89
CA THR A 195 -4.39 17.40 2.94
C THR A 195 -5.88 17.07 2.90
N ARG A 196 -6.31 16.33 1.86
CA ARG A 196 -7.64 15.73 1.75
C ARG A 196 -7.53 14.25 2.09
N ILE A 197 -8.32 13.81 3.05
CA ILE A 197 -8.36 12.41 3.48
C ILE A 197 -9.72 11.83 3.10
N GLY A 198 -9.73 10.58 2.68
CA GLY A 198 -10.95 9.81 2.46
C GLY A 198 -11.66 9.52 3.77
N LYS A 199 -12.88 9.00 3.67
CA LYS A 199 -13.65 8.53 4.82
C LYS A 199 -12.86 7.47 5.60
N THR A 200 -12.90 7.54 6.94
CA THR A 200 -12.36 6.50 7.82
C THR A 200 -12.88 5.11 7.40
N PRO A 201 -11.99 4.15 7.08
CA PRO A 201 -12.43 2.84 6.58
C PRO A 201 -13.23 2.02 7.60
N GLY A 202 -12.80 2.01 8.86
CA GLY A 202 -13.42 1.17 9.90
C GLY A 202 -13.52 -0.29 9.44
N THR A 203 -14.73 -0.86 9.47
CA THR A 203 -14.94 -2.27 9.10
C THR A 203 -14.90 -2.55 7.60
N THR A 204 -14.82 -1.52 6.74
CA THR A 204 -14.74 -1.69 5.28
C THR A 204 -13.32 -1.92 4.78
N LEU A 205 -12.30 -1.84 5.64
CA LEU A 205 -10.95 -2.32 5.39
C LEU A 205 -10.62 -3.37 6.46
N ARG A 206 -10.19 -4.55 6.05
CA ARG A 206 -9.83 -5.64 6.96
C ARG A 206 -8.61 -6.39 6.48
N ARG A 207 -7.73 -6.74 7.42
CA ARG A 207 -6.65 -7.69 7.15
C ARG A 207 -7.25 -9.06 6.80
N PHE A 208 -6.78 -9.61 5.69
CA PHE A 208 -7.24 -10.88 5.13
C PHE A 208 -6.18 -11.98 5.24
N LEU A 209 -4.91 -11.64 5.01
CA LEU A 209 -3.77 -12.57 5.03
C LEU A 209 -2.57 -11.90 5.68
N VAL A 210 -1.79 -12.67 6.45
CA VAL A 210 -0.44 -12.30 6.91
C VAL A 210 0.55 -13.32 6.35
N GLY A 211 1.61 -12.82 5.74
CA GLY A 211 2.66 -13.62 5.15
C GLY A 211 3.63 -14.23 6.17
N PRO A 212 4.48 -15.18 5.72
CA PRO A 212 5.57 -15.66 6.54
C PRO A 212 6.59 -14.56 6.84
N LYS A 213 7.49 -14.87 7.77
CA LYS A 213 8.58 -13.98 8.15
C LYS A 213 9.40 -13.54 6.93
N GLN A 214 9.71 -12.24 6.87
CA GLN A 214 10.62 -11.64 5.89
C GLN A 214 10.20 -11.86 4.42
N CYS A 215 8.90 -11.98 4.16
CA CYS A 215 8.37 -11.90 2.81
C CYS A 215 7.77 -10.51 2.57
N GLU A 216 7.53 -10.19 1.30
CA GLU A 216 6.41 -9.32 0.94
C GLU A 216 5.22 -10.17 0.47
N ILE A 217 4.04 -9.56 0.50
CA ILE A 217 2.89 -10.05 -0.25
C ILE A 217 2.80 -9.21 -1.52
N THR A 218 2.77 -9.87 -2.68
CA THR A 218 2.72 -9.18 -3.97
C THR A 218 2.02 -10.04 -5.00
N GLY A 219 1.54 -9.46 -6.09
CA GLY A 219 0.87 -10.16 -7.17
C GLY A 219 -0.43 -10.84 -6.75
N ILE A 220 -1.47 -10.60 -7.54
CA ILE A 220 -2.81 -11.09 -7.21
C ILE A 220 -3.64 -11.26 -8.46
N HIS A 221 -4.41 -12.35 -8.51
CA HIS A 221 -5.47 -12.54 -9.49
C HIS A 221 -6.51 -13.52 -8.95
N SER A 222 -7.71 -13.54 -9.53
CA SER A 222 -8.72 -14.56 -9.21
C SER A 222 -9.11 -15.37 -10.43
N THR A 223 -9.66 -16.56 -10.22
CA THR A 223 -10.46 -17.22 -11.26
C THR A 223 -11.67 -16.36 -11.65
N PRO A 224 -12.21 -16.49 -12.88
CA PRO A 224 -13.42 -15.78 -13.30
C PRO A 224 -14.66 -16.04 -12.44
N ASP A 225 -14.72 -17.21 -11.78
CA ASP A 225 -15.81 -17.55 -10.84
C ASP A 225 -15.62 -16.93 -9.44
N GLY A 226 -14.48 -16.28 -9.18
CA GLY A 226 -14.15 -15.66 -7.89
C GLY A 226 -13.86 -16.64 -6.75
N LYS A 227 -13.82 -17.95 -7.01
CA LYS A 227 -13.68 -19.00 -5.97
C LYS A 227 -12.24 -19.30 -5.59
N SER A 228 -11.28 -18.87 -6.38
CA SER A 228 -9.86 -19.05 -6.12
C SER A 228 -9.12 -17.74 -6.29
N LEU A 229 -8.35 -17.35 -5.26
CA LEU A 229 -7.50 -16.18 -5.27
C LEU A 229 -6.03 -16.62 -5.27
N PHE A 230 -5.30 -16.25 -6.32
CA PHE A 230 -3.87 -16.47 -6.45
C PHE A 230 -3.13 -15.29 -5.85
N VAL A 231 -2.18 -15.54 -4.94
CA VAL A 231 -1.39 -14.49 -4.26
C VAL A 231 0.08 -14.94 -4.23
N ASN A 232 1.03 -14.06 -4.52
CA ASN A 232 2.45 -14.42 -4.40
C ASN A 232 3.01 -14.04 -3.03
N ILE A 233 3.84 -14.95 -2.51
CA ILE A 233 4.72 -14.71 -1.38
C ILE A 233 6.13 -14.58 -1.97
N GLN A 234 6.69 -13.37 -1.96
CA GLN A 234 8.03 -13.13 -2.51
C GLN A 234 9.08 -13.17 -1.40
N HIS A 235 10.25 -13.73 -1.75
CA HIS A 235 11.50 -13.72 -0.96
C HIS A 235 11.38 -14.00 0.54
N PRO A 236 10.59 -15.00 1.00
CA PRO A 236 10.55 -15.34 2.42
C PRO A 236 11.97 -15.61 2.93
N GLY A 237 12.35 -14.97 4.03
CA GLY A 237 13.69 -15.13 4.59
C GLY A 237 14.77 -14.28 3.93
N GLU A 238 14.43 -13.11 3.36
CA GLU A 238 15.39 -12.22 2.70
C GLU A 238 16.59 -11.81 3.58
N GLY A 239 16.42 -11.79 4.90
CA GLY A 239 17.50 -11.47 5.84
C GLY A 239 18.50 -12.59 6.06
N GLY A 240 18.31 -13.74 5.40
CA GLY A 240 19.19 -14.91 5.46
C GLY A 240 20.12 -15.02 4.26
N GLY A 241 20.74 -16.20 4.12
CA GLY A 241 21.64 -16.50 3.01
C GLY A 241 21.94 -18.00 2.89
N ALA A 242 22.85 -18.36 1.99
CA ALA A 242 23.26 -19.76 1.83
C ALA A 242 23.83 -20.31 3.15
N GLY A 243 23.18 -21.33 3.72
CA GLY A 243 23.57 -21.94 4.99
C GLY A 243 23.04 -21.24 6.25
N ASN A 244 22.32 -20.11 6.11
CA ASN A 244 21.70 -19.38 7.21
C ASN A 244 20.26 -18.98 6.84
N ASN A 245 19.34 -19.95 6.91
CA ASN A 245 17.94 -19.70 6.59
C ASN A 245 17.25 -18.98 7.76
N THR A 246 16.70 -17.80 7.52
CA THR A 246 15.92 -17.02 8.50
C THR A 246 14.41 -17.24 8.39
N SER A 247 13.98 -17.86 7.30
CA SER A 247 12.66 -18.44 7.08
C SER A 247 12.83 -19.84 6.49
N SER A 248 11.84 -20.71 6.70
CA SER A 248 11.75 -22.01 6.04
C SER A 248 10.39 -22.19 5.36
N TRP A 249 9.65 -21.11 5.11
CA TRP A 249 8.43 -21.20 4.30
C TRP A 249 8.78 -21.50 2.83
N PRO A 250 8.06 -22.37 2.12
CA PRO A 250 6.82 -23.05 2.51
C PRO A 250 7.00 -24.41 3.21
N TYR A 251 8.23 -24.88 3.46
CA TYR A 251 8.46 -26.15 4.16
C TYR A 251 7.75 -26.21 5.52
N THR A 252 7.66 -25.08 6.22
CA THR A 252 6.97 -24.95 7.53
C THR A 252 5.49 -24.57 7.43
N GLN A 253 4.87 -24.55 6.24
CA GLN A 253 3.51 -24.01 6.04
C GLN A 253 2.41 -24.72 6.85
N THR A 254 2.60 -25.99 7.19
CA THR A 254 1.62 -26.79 7.97
C THR A 254 1.89 -26.79 9.47
N GLY A 255 2.98 -26.13 9.92
CA GLY A 255 3.43 -26.16 11.32
C GLY A 255 3.99 -27.52 11.79
N ALA A 256 3.90 -28.59 11.00
CA ALA A 256 4.35 -29.93 11.37
C ALA A 256 5.88 -30.14 11.21
N ALA A 257 6.52 -29.31 10.40
CA ALA A 257 7.94 -29.44 10.11
C ALA A 257 8.81 -28.93 11.26
N THR A 258 9.75 -29.76 11.73
CA THR A 258 10.66 -29.46 12.85
C THR A 258 12.08 -29.07 12.42
N GLY A 259 12.35 -29.04 11.11
CA GLY A 259 13.67 -28.74 10.54
C GLY A 259 13.75 -27.39 9.82
N SER A 260 14.97 -27.00 9.44
CA SER A 260 15.20 -25.87 8.55
C SER A 260 15.33 -26.34 7.10
N ALA A 261 14.67 -25.63 6.19
CA ALA A 261 14.83 -25.82 4.76
C ALA A 261 15.02 -24.47 4.07
N ARG A 262 15.66 -24.49 2.90
CA ARG A 262 15.83 -23.27 2.09
C ARG A 262 14.46 -22.68 1.77
N PRO A 263 14.22 -21.40 2.07
CA PRO A 263 12.94 -20.78 1.77
C PRO A 263 12.76 -20.60 0.26
N ARG A 264 11.51 -20.54 -0.18
CA ARG A 264 11.14 -20.44 -1.59
C ARG A 264 9.98 -19.47 -1.76
N SER A 265 10.08 -18.56 -2.71
CA SER A 265 8.90 -17.83 -3.19
C SER A 265 7.89 -18.82 -3.76
N ALA A 266 6.60 -18.53 -3.61
CA ALA A 266 5.55 -19.33 -4.22
C ALA A 266 4.27 -18.51 -4.42
N THR A 267 3.46 -18.95 -5.38
CA THR A 267 2.07 -18.54 -5.53
C THR A 267 1.19 -19.48 -4.70
N ILE A 268 0.42 -18.92 -3.77
CA ILE A 268 -0.60 -19.64 -3.03
C ILE A 268 -1.96 -19.49 -3.71
N VAL A 269 -2.83 -20.47 -3.50
CA VAL A 269 -4.24 -20.42 -3.92
C VAL A 269 -5.11 -20.44 -2.69
N ILE A 270 -5.87 -19.37 -2.48
CA ILE A 270 -6.79 -19.23 -1.37
C ILE A 270 -8.19 -19.57 -1.86
N THR A 271 -8.88 -20.44 -1.12
CA THR A 271 -10.25 -20.90 -1.40
C THR A 271 -11.04 -20.90 -0.10
N LYS A 272 -12.38 -20.85 -0.19
CA LYS A 272 -13.26 -21.04 0.97
C LYS A 272 -13.58 -22.53 1.13
N ASP A 273 -13.67 -23.01 2.37
CA ASP A 273 -14.02 -24.40 2.69
C ASP A 273 -15.41 -24.81 2.15
N ASP A 274 -16.32 -23.84 2.06
CA ASP A 274 -17.67 -24.02 1.49
C ASP A 274 -17.73 -23.92 -0.04
N GLY A 275 -16.59 -23.67 -0.71
CA GLY A 275 -16.52 -23.47 -2.16
C GLY A 275 -17.15 -22.16 -2.67
N GLY A 276 -17.41 -21.21 -1.78
CA GLY A 276 -17.93 -19.88 -2.08
C GLY A 276 -16.91 -18.93 -2.71
N VAL A 277 -17.38 -17.73 -3.07
CA VAL A 277 -16.53 -16.64 -3.60
C VAL A 277 -15.65 -16.08 -2.48
N VAL A 278 -14.36 -15.91 -2.75
CA VAL A 278 -13.40 -15.39 -1.76
C VAL A 278 -13.69 -13.92 -1.46
N GLY A 279 -13.75 -13.58 -0.16
CA GLY A 279 -13.98 -12.20 0.30
C GLY A 279 -15.45 -11.79 0.46
N ILE A 280 -16.40 -12.67 0.13
CA ILE A 280 -17.86 -12.48 0.32
C ILE A 280 -18.37 -13.36 1.47
#